data_AF-A0A929KIE5-F1
#
_entry.id   AF-A0A929KIE5-F1
#
_cell.length_a   1.000
_cell.length_b   1.000
_cell.length_c   1.000
_cell.angle_alpha   90.00
_cell.angle_beta   90.00
_cell.angle_gamma   90.00
#
_symmetry.space_group_name_H-M   'P 1'
#
loop_
_entity.id
_entity.type
_entity.pdbx_description
1 polymer ?
#
loop_
_entity_poly.entity_id
_entity_poly.type
_entity_poly.pdbx_seq_one_letter_code
_entity_poly.pdbx_strand_id
1 'polypeptide(L)'
;MNDFILSRIDRAVADNLKDIERSFGDQAGLVQDFIIFISSQIKTDLFGYTRFTVQQFCKYTGRNRQDLVMIRPEFAAGKKSAPFIEGHVFQSVFDFALYSMMERNIIFSSKYEVKANGEVIQMHNFPILKDLKLNIGRQSNEQKIYDVRVSDELLYGFLSRYYTLNSDSYRLVGKGRGGESRKKLLLYLSKLSHIMQSSETIPQIIVPLNRLCDFADISDIKPSHRKQNLIRILTYIQHVGKLLFSFEFISGNTNVEYSVKLDFQPLASQRKILMEHTFYFRLIAGLKDAFKQKYKTQPIQQDADPFQKWLADRYMDTALKARILSQAYYMALSLNINESQAAGIILTGDILQPLLAVR
;
A
#
# COMPACT_ATOMS: atom_id res chain seq x y z
N MET A 1 -5.68 9.89 -22.36
CA MET A 1 -5.47 8.82 -21.35
C MET A 1 -5.96 9.37 -20.02
N ASN A 2 -6.83 8.66 -19.31
CA ASN A 2 -7.20 9.07 -17.95
C ASN A 2 -5.95 8.94 -17.07
N ASP A 3 -5.52 10.03 -16.42
CA ASP A 3 -4.40 10.00 -15.50
C ASP A 3 -4.78 9.22 -14.24
N PHE A 4 -4.40 7.94 -14.21
CA PHE A 4 -4.52 7.11 -13.02
C PHE A 4 -3.37 7.43 -12.06
N ILE A 5 -3.68 7.71 -10.79
CA ILE A 5 -2.65 7.74 -9.75
C ILE A 5 -2.25 6.29 -9.44
N LEU A 6 -1.05 5.92 -9.88
CA LEU A 6 -0.48 4.59 -9.62
C LEU A 6 0.19 4.55 -8.24
N SER A 7 -0.43 3.93 -7.26
CA SER A 7 0.23 3.62 -5.99
C SER A 7 1.30 2.56 -6.12
N ARG A 8 2.05 2.37 -5.04
CA ARG A 8 3.08 1.35 -4.89
C ARG A 8 2.71 0.40 -3.77
N ILE A 9 3.06 -0.87 -3.92
CA ILE A 9 3.01 -1.87 -2.86
C ILE A 9 4.36 -2.58 -2.80
N ASP A 10 4.90 -2.76 -1.59
CA ASP A 10 6.12 -3.54 -1.38
C ASP A 10 5.94 -4.96 -1.96
N ARG A 11 6.90 -5.42 -2.77
CA ARG A 11 6.94 -6.77 -3.34
C ARG A 11 6.91 -7.84 -2.26
N ALA A 12 7.57 -7.62 -1.12
CA ALA A 12 7.55 -8.55 0.00
C ALA A 12 6.13 -8.74 0.56
N VAL A 13 5.34 -7.67 0.64
CA VAL A 13 3.94 -7.73 1.06
C VAL A 13 3.07 -8.38 -0.02
N ALA A 14 3.20 -7.93 -1.28
CA ALA A 14 2.40 -8.43 -2.40
C ALA A 14 2.56 -9.93 -2.66
N ASP A 15 3.74 -10.47 -2.36
CA ASP A 15 4.06 -11.88 -2.57
C ASP A 15 3.66 -12.78 -1.41
N ASN A 16 3.49 -12.20 -0.23
CA ASN A 16 3.19 -12.94 1.00
C ASN A 16 1.82 -12.54 1.58
N LEU A 17 0.82 -12.25 0.73
CA LEU A 17 -0.54 -11.87 1.18
C LEU A 17 -1.17 -12.90 2.13
N LYS A 18 -0.95 -14.21 1.87
CA LYS A 18 -1.43 -15.30 2.76
C LYS A 18 -0.75 -15.27 4.15
N ASP A 19 0.45 -14.73 4.27
CA ASP A 19 1.14 -14.62 5.57
C ASP A 19 0.57 -13.47 6.42
N ILE A 20 -0.03 -12.45 5.80
CA ILE A 20 -0.82 -11.42 6.51
C ILE A 20 -2.03 -12.09 7.18
N GLU A 21 -2.74 -12.96 6.46
CA GLU A 21 -3.88 -13.74 6.99
C GLU A 21 -3.47 -14.63 8.16
N ARG A 22 -2.32 -15.32 8.04
CA ARG A 22 -1.79 -16.14 9.13
C ARG A 22 -1.42 -15.30 10.36
N SER A 23 -0.88 -14.10 10.16
CA SER A 23 -0.38 -13.25 11.25
C SER A 23 -1.48 -12.46 11.96
N PHE A 24 -2.54 -12.06 11.24
CA PHE A 24 -3.57 -11.14 11.74
C PHE A 24 -5.00 -11.71 11.74
N GLY A 25 -5.23 -12.92 11.22
CA GLY A 25 -6.52 -13.59 11.26
C GLY A 25 -7.65 -12.74 10.68
N ASP A 26 -8.68 -12.47 11.49
CA ASP A 26 -9.85 -11.68 11.10
C ASP A 26 -9.54 -10.20 10.80
N GLN A 27 -8.38 -9.69 11.24
CA GLN A 27 -7.94 -8.32 10.96
C GLN A 27 -7.11 -8.20 9.67
N ALA A 28 -6.76 -9.31 9.02
CA ALA A 28 -5.83 -9.31 7.88
C ALA A 28 -6.28 -8.43 6.72
N GLY A 29 -7.57 -8.40 6.42
CA GLY A 29 -8.12 -7.52 5.38
C GLY A 29 -7.93 -6.03 5.68
N LEU A 30 -8.03 -5.63 6.96
CA LEU A 30 -7.79 -4.24 7.39
C LEU A 30 -6.32 -3.89 7.40
N VAL A 31 -5.46 -4.82 7.81
CA VAL A 31 -4.00 -4.66 7.78
C VAL A 31 -3.51 -4.49 6.34
N GLN A 32 -3.99 -5.31 5.41
CA GLN A 32 -3.71 -5.16 3.99
C GLN A 32 -4.17 -3.77 3.50
N ASP A 33 -5.41 -3.38 3.80
CA ASP A 33 -5.94 -2.08 3.42
C ASP A 33 -5.11 -0.91 3.97
N PHE A 34 -4.61 -1.03 5.20
CA PHE A 34 -3.72 -0.06 5.82
C PHE A 34 -2.39 0.07 5.08
N ILE A 35 -1.73 -1.05 4.73
CA ILE A 35 -0.48 -1.02 3.98
C ILE A 35 -0.66 -0.35 2.61
N ILE A 36 -1.75 -0.65 1.91
CA ILE A 36 -2.05 -0.02 0.61
C ILE A 36 -2.39 1.46 0.77
N PHE A 37 -3.15 1.81 1.80
CA PHE A 37 -3.50 3.20 2.12
C PHE A 37 -2.25 4.02 2.43
N ILE A 38 -1.42 3.59 3.36
CA ILE A 38 -0.25 4.36 3.79
C ILE A 38 0.78 4.49 2.66
N SER A 39 0.97 3.45 1.84
CA SER A 39 1.82 3.51 0.66
C SER A 39 1.33 4.53 -0.36
N SER A 40 -0.01 4.66 -0.52
CA SER A 40 -0.58 5.73 -1.34
C SER A 40 -0.38 7.10 -0.73
N GLN A 41 -0.52 7.25 0.59
CA GLN A 41 -0.31 8.52 1.27
C GLN A 41 1.14 8.98 1.14
N ILE A 42 2.12 8.08 1.27
CA ILE A 42 3.55 8.40 1.04
C ILE A 42 3.76 8.92 -0.39
N LYS A 43 3.03 8.37 -1.37
CA LYS A 43 3.08 8.84 -2.75
C LYS A 43 2.44 10.22 -2.91
N THR A 44 1.23 10.42 -2.41
CA THR A 44 0.46 11.64 -2.67
C THR A 44 0.89 12.82 -1.80
N ASP A 45 1.19 12.56 -0.52
CA ASP A 45 1.47 13.53 0.54
C ASP A 45 2.58 13.04 1.47
N LEU A 46 3.80 13.00 0.96
CA LEU A 46 4.98 12.56 1.72
C LEU A 46 5.23 13.37 3.01
N PHE A 47 4.79 14.63 3.05
CA PHE A 47 5.00 15.52 4.19
C PHE A 47 3.82 15.49 5.19
N GLY A 48 2.78 14.69 4.94
CA GLY A 48 1.63 14.53 5.82
C GLY A 48 1.12 13.10 5.96
N TYR A 49 1.75 12.12 5.32
CA TYR A 49 1.26 10.74 5.21
C TYR A 49 1.01 10.05 6.56
N THR A 50 1.70 10.50 7.62
CA THR A 50 1.56 9.95 8.98
C THR A 50 0.21 10.28 9.59
N ARG A 51 -0.47 11.33 9.14
CA ARG A 51 -1.66 11.88 9.78
C ARG A 51 -2.92 11.67 8.94
N PHE A 52 -3.90 10.95 9.48
CA PHE A 52 -5.15 10.70 8.78
C PHE A 52 -6.34 10.47 9.72
N THR A 53 -7.52 10.39 9.13
CA THR A 53 -8.80 10.09 9.79
C THR A 53 -9.39 8.79 9.25
N VAL A 54 -10.30 8.16 10.00
CA VAL A 54 -11.06 6.98 9.51
C VAL A 54 -11.79 7.30 8.21
N GLN A 55 -12.26 8.55 8.04
CA GLN A 55 -12.95 8.98 6.83
C GLN A 55 -12.04 8.95 5.60
N GLN A 56 -10.80 9.44 5.73
CA GLN A 56 -9.81 9.39 4.65
C GLN A 56 -9.45 7.94 4.31
N PHE A 57 -9.25 7.10 5.33
CA PHE A 57 -9.01 5.67 5.16
C PHE A 57 -10.16 4.97 4.40
N CYS A 58 -11.42 5.22 4.79
CA CYS A 58 -12.61 4.67 4.13
C CYS A 58 -12.74 5.15 2.69
N LYS A 59 -12.50 6.45 2.45
CA LYS A 59 -12.54 7.06 1.11
C LYS A 59 -11.57 6.34 0.17
N TYR A 60 -10.38 5.97 0.66
CA TYR A 60 -9.37 5.29 -0.14
C TYR A 60 -9.64 3.79 -0.31
N THR A 61 -10.02 3.09 0.76
CA THR A 61 -10.16 1.63 0.76
C THR A 61 -11.52 1.14 0.25
N GLY A 62 -12.51 2.02 0.18
CA GLY A 62 -13.89 1.67 -0.15
C GLY A 62 -14.67 1.02 1.00
N ARG A 63 -14.11 0.98 2.21
CA ARG A 63 -14.80 0.48 3.42
C ARG A 63 -15.87 1.45 3.91
N ASN A 64 -16.86 0.91 4.60
CA ASN A 64 -17.87 1.71 5.28
C ASN A 64 -17.34 2.17 6.65
N ARG A 65 -17.44 3.48 6.92
CA ARG A 65 -17.03 4.07 8.18
C ARG A 65 -17.78 3.49 9.38
N GLN A 66 -19.08 3.21 9.23
CA GLN A 66 -19.89 2.68 10.32
C GLN A 66 -19.32 1.35 10.82
N ASP A 67 -18.93 0.47 9.90
CA ASP A 67 -18.33 -0.83 10.23
C ASP A 67 -17.01 -0.70 11.00
N LEU A 68 -16.21 0.32 10.68
CA LEU A 68 -14.90 0.55 11.28
C LEU A 68 -14.95 1.13 12.69
N VAL A 69 -15.99 1.92 13.00
CA VAL A 69 -16.15 2.55 14.31
C VAL A 69 -16.96 1.70 15.29
N MET A 70 -17.59 0.61 14.83
CA MET A 70 -18.28 -0.34 15.69
C MET A 70 -17.32 -1.00 16.68
N ILE A 71 -17.81 -1.24 17.90
CA ILE A 71 -17.10 -2.04 18.90
C ILE A 71 -17.00 -3.48 18.40
N ARG A 72 -15.82 -4.10 18.51
CA ARG A 72 -15.65 -5.49 18.09
C ARG A 72 -16.58 -6.42 18.88
N PRO A 73 -17.21 -7.42 18.25
CA PRO A 73 -18.18 -8.30 18.91
C PRO A 73 -17.63 -9.00 20.16
N GLU A 74 -16.34 -9.36 20.16
CA GLU A 74 -15.71 -10.01 21.31
C GLU A 74 -15.59 -9.11 22.54
N PHE A 75 -15.47 -7.80 22.35
CA PHE A 75 -15.45 -6.82 23.44
C PHE A 75 -16.88 -6.46 23.88
N ALA A 76 -17.79 -6.25 22.92
CA ALA A 76 -19.19 -5.96 23.21
C ALA A 76 -19.87 -7.10 23.99
N ALA A 77 -19.51 -8.35 23.70
CA ALA A 77 -20.02 -9.53 24.40
C ALA A 77 -19.29 -9.83 25.73
N GLY A 78 -18.31 -9.02 26.13
CA GLY A 78 -17.52 -9.25 27.36
C GLY A 78 -16.65 -10.50 27.34
N LYS A 79 -16.43 -11.12 26.17
CA LYS A 79 -15.61 -12.34 26.04
C LYS A 79 -14.12 -12.03 26.18
N LYS A 80 -13.71 -10.82 25.83
CA LYS A 80 -12.35 -10.28 26.00
C LYS A 80 -12.44 -8.83 26.43
N SER A 81 -11.43 -8.35 27.14
CA SER A 81 -11.28 -6.93 27.47
C SER A 81 -10.52 -6.23 26.34
N ALA A 82 -11.00 -5.05 25.94
CA ALA A 82 -10.30 -4.22 24.99
C ALA A 82 -9.02 -3.62 25.63
N PRO A 83 -7.93 -3.45 24.88
CA PRO A 83 -6.71 -2.83 25.39
C PRO A 83 -6.96 -1.38 25.85
N PHE A 84 -6.37 -1.00 26.99
CA PHE A 84 -6.44 0.34 27.56
C PHE A 84 -5.04 0.92 27.74
N ILE A 85 -4.75 2.02 27.05
CA ILE A 85 -3.45 2.70 27.10
C ILE A 85 -3.69 4.20 27.25
N GLU A 86 -3.02 4.82 28.22
CA GLU A 86 -3.03 6.29 28.45
C GLU A 86 -4.43 6.92 28.46
N GLY A 87 -5.43 6.23 29.04
CA GLY A 87 -6.80 6.76 29.11
C GLY A 87 -7.69 6.44 27.90
N HIS A 88 -7.17 5.71 26.89
CA HIS A 88 -7.92 5.34 25.69
C HIS A 88 -8.18 3.83 25.60
N VAL A 89 -9.41 3.45 25.25
CA VAL A 89 -9.83 2.06 25.03
C VAL A 89 -9.86 1.74 23.53
N PHE A 90 -9.03 0.81 23.07
CA PHE A 90 -8.93 0.38 21.67
C PHE A 90 -9.99 -0.69 21.33
N GLN A 91 -11.26 -0.31 21.42
CA GLN A 91 -12.39 -1.25 21.29
C GLN A 91 -13.04 -1.30 19.90
N SER A 92 -12.88 -0.25 19.09
CA SER A 92 -13.47 -0.26 17.75
C SER A 92 -12.72 -1.21 16.80
N VAL A 93 -13.37 -1.65 15.73
CA VAL A 93 -12.76 -2.50 14.70
C VAL A 93 -11.46 -1.88 14.17
N PHE A 94 -11.47 -0.58 13.84
CA PHE A 94 -10.29 0.09 13.30
C PHE A 94 -9.21 0.35 14.34
N ASP A 95 -9.59 0.76 15.55
CA ASP A 95 -8.62 1.01 16.63
C ASP A 95 -7.87 -0.25 17.01
N PHE A 96 -8.61 -1.36 17.15
CA PHE A 96 -8.01 -2.64 17.49
C PHE A 96 -7.08 -3.16 16.38
N ALA A 97 -7.41 -2.92 15.10
CA ALA A 97 -6.52 -3.27 13.99
C ALA A 97 -5.19 -2.50 14.06
N LEU A 98 -5.22 -1.19 14.33
CA LEU A 98 -4.02 -0.38 14.52
C LEU A 98 -3.21 -0.81 15.74
N TYR A 99 -3.87 -1.10 16.86
CA TYR A 99 -3.24 -1.66 18.05
C TYR A 99 -2.56 -3.00 17.73
N SER A 100 -3.23 -3.88 16.99
CA SER A 100 -2.68 -5.19 16.60
C SER A 100 -1.42 -5.05 15.74
N MET A 101 -1.38 -4.06 14.84
CA MET A 101 -0.19 -3.76 14.01
C MET A 101 0.96 -3.13 14.80
N MET A 102 0.70 -2.55 15.98
CA MET A 102 1.72 -2.11 16.92
C MET A 102 2.25 -3.28 17.77
N GLU A 103 1.39 -4.21 18.16
CA GLU A 103 1.74 -5.36 18.98
C GLU A 103 2.47 -6.45 18.18
N ARG A 104 2.13 -6.63 16.89
CA ARG A 104 2.54 -7.78 16.09
C ARG A 104 3.07 -7.37 14.73
N ASN A 105 3.99 -8.18 14.25
CA ASN A 105 4.59 -8.07 12.92
C ASN A 105 4.05 -9.15 11.99
N ILE A 106 4.20 -8.96 10.67
CA ILE A 106 3.95 -10.04 9.72
C ILE A 106 5.16 -10.97 9.71
N ILE A 107 4.93 -12.28 9.82
CA ILE A 107 5.99 -13.29 9.67
C ILE A 107 5.91 -13.87 8.25
N PHE A 108 6.78 -13.41 7.35
CA PHE A 108 6.84 -13.93 6.00
C PHE A 108 7.51 -15.30 5.98
N SER A 109 6.87 -16.23 5.27
CA SER A 109 7.32 -17.60 5.08
C SER A 109 8.46 -17.73 4.08
N SER A 110 8.68 -16.72 3.23
CA SER A 110 9.76 -16.68 2.25
C SER A 110 10.44 -15.31 2.21
N LYS A 111 11.78 -15.31 2.19
CA LYS A 111 12.59 -14.11 1.94
C LYS A 111 12.98 -14.06 0.46
N TYR A 112 12.95 -12.87 -0.13
CA TYR A 112 13.62 -12.60 -1.40
C TYR A 112 15.15 -12.61 -1.18
N GLU A 113 15.74 -13.79 -1.08
CA GLU A 113 17.18 -13.99 -1.27
C GLU A 113 17.37 -14.88 -2.50
N VAL A 114 18.06 -14.36 -3.51
CA VAL A 114 18.59 -15.20 -4.59
C VAL A 114 19.66 -16.08 -3.95
N LYS A 115 19.35 -17.36 -3.73
CA LYS A 115 20.36 -18.35 -3.35
C LYS A 115 20.68 -19.24 -4.54
N ALA A 116 21.93 -19.18 -4.96
CA ALA A 116 22.60 -20.31 -5.57
C ALA A 116 22.68 -21.41 -4.50
N ASN A 117 21.97 -22.52 -4.74
CA ASN A 117 22.13 -23.84 -4.12
C ASN A 117 22.01 -23.93 -2.59
N GLY A 118 20.80 -24.30 -2.11
CA GLY A 118 20.55 -24.77 -0.74
C GLY A 118 19.27 -24.17 -0.12
N GLU A 119 18.26 -25.01 0.12
CA GLU A 119 16.98 -24.59 0.71
C GLU A 119 17.13 -24.28 2.20
N VAL A 120 17.34 -23.00 2.52
CA VAL A 120 17.22 -22.48 3.90
C VAL A 120 15.88 -21.76 4.00
N ILE A 121 14.92 -22.31 4.74
CA ILE A 121 13.67 -21.62 5.10
C ILE A 121 14.02 -20.57 6.16
N GLN A 122 14.11 -19.30 5.76
CA GLN A 122 14.30 -18.18 6.69
C GLN A 122 13.00 -17.40 6.82
N MET A 123 12.38 -17.47 8.00
CA MET A 123 11.25 -16.59 8.33
C MET A 123 11.75 -15.15 8.46
N HIS A 124 11.04 -14.21 7.84
CA HIS A 124 11.39 -12.80 7.90
C HIS A 124 10.32 -12.01 8.68
N ASN A 125 10.77 -11.34 9.73
CA ASN A 125 9.94 -10.48 10.55
C ASN A 125 9.75 -9.11 9.86
N PHE A 126 8.52 -8.78 9.48
CA PHE A 126 8.17 -7.52 8.82
C PHE A 126 7.30 -6.65 9.75
N PRO A 127 7.89 -5.66 10.43
CA PRO A 127 7.12 -4.69 11.21
C PRO A 127 6.35 -3.73 10.30
N ILE A 128 5.15 -3.32 10.72
CA ILE A 128 4.31 -2.38 9.95
C ILE A 128 4.40 -0.97 10.57
N LEU A 129 4.16 -0.86 11.87
CA LEU A 129 4.16 0.38 12.62
C LEU A 129 5.32 0.42 13.63
N LYS A 130 5.84 1.62 13.86
CA LYS A 130 6.79 1.92 14.94
C LYS A 130 6.14 2.66 16.10
N ASP A 131 5.16 3.50 15.80
CA ASP A 131 4.51 4.38 16.75
C ASP A 131 3.09 4.70 16.28
N LEU A 132 2.21 4.94 17.24
CA LEU A 132 0.80 5.27 17.04
C LEU A 132 0.36 6.27 18.10
N LYS A 133 0.03 7.48 17.67
CA LYS A 133 -0.55 8.52 18.51
C LYS A 133 -1.99 8.82 18.08
N LEU A 134 -2.85 8.96 19.08
CA LEU A 134 -4.25 9.31 18.89
C LEU A 134 -4.50 10.71 19.40
N ASN A 135 -4.96 11.60 18.52
CA ASN A 135 -5.41 12.93 18.92
C ASN A 135 -6.95 12.92 18.97
N ILE A 136 -7.47 12.96 20.20
CA ILE A 136 -8.90 12.94 20.51
C ILE A 136 -9.19 14.23 21.28
N GLY A 137 -10.00 15.12 20.70
CA GLY A 137 -10.46 16.32 21.39
C GLY A 137 -11.28 15.92 22.61
N ARG A 138 -10.84 16.31 23.82
CA ARG A 138 -11.50 15.93 25.08
C ARG A 138 -12.85 16.62 25.32
N GLN A 139 -13.21 17.63 24.53
CA GLN A 139 -14.37 18.50 24.78
C GLN A 139 -15.42 18.56 23.66
N SER A 140 -15.28 17.82 22.56
CA SER A 140 -16.28 17.86 21.50
C SER A 140 -16.36 16.54 20.72
N ASN A 141 -17.39 16.41 19.88
CA ASN A 141 -17.58 15.36 18.87
C ASN A 141 -16.52 15.45 17.75
N GLU A 142 -15.31 15.86 18.10
CA GLU A 142 -14.18 16.13 17.21
C GLU A 142 -13.73 14.83 16.56
N GLN A 143 -13.46 14.93 15.26
CA GLN A 143 -13.04 13.79 14.47
C GLN A 143 -11.71 13.25 15.00
N LYS A 144 -11.68 11.96 15.37
CA LYS A 144 -10.46 11.28 15.80
C LYS A 144 -9.40 11.31 14.69
N ILE A 145 -8.22 11.80 15.03
CA ILE A 145 -7.04 11.88 14.15
C ILE A 145 -6.00 10.89 14.63
N TYR A 146 -5.50 10.07 13.70
CA TYR A 146 -4.44 9.11 13.89
C TYR A 146 -3.14 9.70 13.35
N ASP A 147 -2.08 9.61 14.14
CA ASP A 147 -0.71 9.93 13.73
C ASP A 147 0.12 8.65 13.87
N VAL A 148 0.66 8.16 12.76
CA VAL A 148 1.37 6.86 12.70
C VAL A 148 2.79 7.04 12.24
N ARG A 149 3.71 6.22 12.76
CA ARG A 149 5.04 6.06 12.19
C ARG A 149 5.14 4.67 11.59
N VAL A 150 5.54 4.59 10.33
CA VAL A 150 5.70 3.29 9.64
C VAL A 150 7.08 2.72 9.91
N SER A 151 7.25 1.41 9.71
CA SER A 151 8.56 0.79 9.78
C SER A 151 9.50 1.27 8.66
N ASP A 152 10.81 1.22 8.92
CA ASP A 152 11.81 1.51 7.88
C ASP A 152 11.71 0.51 6.73
N GLU A 153 11.33 -0.74 7.05
CA GLU A 153 11.16 -1.82 6.07
C GLU A 153 10.01 -1.51 5.10
N LEU A 154 8.87 -1.01 5.60
CA LEU A 154 7.75 -0.59 4.77
C LEU A 154 8.12 0.63 3.92
N LEU A 155 8.78 1.63 4.52
CA LEU A 155 9.21 2.83 3.80
C LEU A 155 10.26 2.49 2.72
N TYR A 156 11.19 1.57 3.02
CA TYR A 156 12.16 1.06 2.06
C TYR A 156 11.45 0.32 0.91
N GLY A 157 10.51 -0.58 1.25
CA GLY A 157 9.72 -1.34 0.30
C GLY A 157 8.99 -0.47 -0.72
N PHE A 158 8.35 0.61 -0.25
CA PHE A 158 7.71 1.60 -1.10
C PHE A 158 8.66 2.24 -2.15
N LEU A 159 9.93 2.42 -1.79
CA LEU A 159 10.91 3.12 -2.63
C LEU A 159 11.63 2.21 -3.61
N SER A 160 12.13 1.08 -3.12
CA SER A 160 13.13 0.27 -3.83
C SER A 160 12.58 -1.01 -4.46
N ARG A 161 11.57 -1.62 -3.83
CA ARG A 161 11.05 -2.95 -4.23
C ARG A 161 9.53 -2.96 -4.26
N TYR A 162 8.95 -2.35 -5.28
CA TYR A 162 7.50 -2.26 -5.38
C TYR A 162 6.91 -2.89 -6.64
N TYR A 163 5.61 -3.15 -6.59
CA TYR A 163 4.74 -3.26 -7.76
C TYR A 163 3.85 -2.02 -7.85
N THR A 164 3.43 -1.68 -9.06
CA THR A 164 2.47 -0.58 -9.31
C THR A 164 1.04 -1.08 -9.15
N LEU A 165 0.20 -0.27 -8.52
CA LEU A 165 -1.21 -0.58 -8.28
C LEU A 165 -2.07 0.63 -8.63
N ASN A 166 -3.20 0.42 -9.32
CA ASN A 166 -4.20 1.46 -9.49
C ASN A 166 -5.03 1.62 -8.20
N SER A 167 -4.86 2.75 -7.52
CA SER A 167 -5.56 3.06 -6.26
C SER A 167 -7.08 3.13 -6.43
N ASP A 168 -7.55 3.67 -7.55
CA ASP A 168 -8.99 3.74 -7.82
C ASP A 168 -9.58 2.35 -8.04
N SER A 169 -8.87 1.49 -8.77
CA SER A 169 -9.27 0.09 -8.92
C SER A 169 -9.40 -0.58 -7.56
N TYR A 170 -8.43 -0.39 -6.67
CA TYR A 170 -8.43 -0.99 -5.33
C TYR A 170 -9.66 -0.58 -4.51
N ARG A 171 -9.98 0.71 -4.54
CA ARG A 171 -11.17 1.27 -3.90
C ARG A 171 -12.47 0.69 -4.46
N LEU A 172 -12.58 0.61 -5.79
CA LEU A 172 -13.81 0.21 -6.48
C LEU A 172 -14.12 -1.28 -6.29
N VAL A 173 -13.10 -2.13 -6.32
CA VAL A 173 -13.28 -3.58 -6.11
C VAL A 173 -13.56 -3.94 -4.66
N GLY A 174 -13.18 -3.07 -3.72
CA GLY A 174 -13.41 -3.24 -2.29
C GLY A 174 -14.86 -3.13 -1.82
N LYS A 175 -15.78 -2.61 -2.64
CA LYS A 175 -17.14 -2.30 -2.23
C LYS A 175 -18.05 -3.54 -2.18
N GLY A 176 -18.77 -3.72 -1.08
CA GLY A 176 -19.78 -4.77 -0.92
C GLY A 176 -19.22 -6.16 -0.56
N ARG A 177 -20.10 -7.16 -0.50
CA ARG A 177 -19.76 -8.54 -0.12
C ARG A 177 -18.70 -9.13 -1.06
N GLY A 178 -17.68 -9.78 -0.49
CA GLY A 178 -16.54 -10.32 -1.27
C GLY A 178 -15.55 -9.24 -1.73
N GLY A 179 -15.56 -8.04 -1.14
CA GLY A 179 -14.58 -7.00 -1.44
C GLY A 179 -13.14 -7.43 -1.14
N GLU A 180 -12.92 -8.22 -0.10
CA GLU A 180 -11.58 -8.66 0.32
C GLU A 180 -10.95 -9.64 -0.68
N SER A 181 -11.70 -10.66 -1.11
CA SER A 181 -11.23 -11.61 -2.13
C SER A 181 -10.94 -10.93 -3.47
N ARG A 182 -11.79 -9.98 -3.88
CA ARG A 182 -11.56 -9.16 -5.08
C ARG A 182 -10.31 -8.30 -4.97
N LYS A 183 -10.04 -7.70 -3.79
CA LYS A 183 -8.81 -6.95 -3.53
C LYS A 183 -7.57 -7.83 -3.62
N LYS A 184 -7.58 -9.02 -3.02
CA LYS A 184 -6.46 -9.97 -3.08
C LYS A 184 -6.14 -10.37 -4.52
N LEU A 185 -7.16 -10.74 -5.30
CA LEU A 185 -6.97 -11.04 -6.71
C LEU A 185 -6.49 -9.81 -7.50
N LEU A 186 -7.04 -8.62 -7.26
CA LEU A 186 -6.58 -7.39 -7.91
C LEU A 186 -5.09 -7.11 -7.62
N LEU A 187 -4.64 -7.27 -6.38
CA LEU A 187 -3.22 -7.09 -6.02
C LEU A 187 -2.34 -8.06 -6.80
N TYR A 188 -2.76 -9.33 -6.89
CA TYR A 188 -2.05 -10.33 -7.67
C TYR A 188 -2.02 -10.00 -9.17
N LEU A 189 -3.15 -9.57 -9.76
CA LEU A 189 -3.21 -9.13 -11.16
C LEU A 189 -2.36 -7.88 -11.41
N SER A 190 -2.30 -6.95 -10.45
CA SER A 190 -1.48 -5.74 -10.56
C SER A 190 0.01 -6.06 -10.52
N LYS A 191 0.42 -7.03 -9.68
CA LYS A 191 1.76 -7.61 -9.71
C LYS A 191 2.09 -8.18 -11.09
N LEU A 192 1.21 -9.02 -11.64
CA LEU A 192 1.40 -9.63 -12.95
C LEU A 192 1.53 -8.58 -14.06
N SER A 193 0.64 -7.60 -14.07
CA SER A 193 0.69 -6.44 -14.97
C SER A 193 2.02 -5.70 -14.88
N HIS A 194 2.53 -5.45 -13.67
CA HIS A 194 3.81 -4.78 -13.48
C HIS A 194 4.98 -5.62 -14.01
N ILE A 195 4.99 -6.93 -13.77
CA ILE A 195 6.06 -7.83 -14.25
C ILE A 195 6.10 -7.81 -15.78
N MET A 196 4.94 -7.91 -16.44
CA MET A 196 4.84 -7.88 -17.90
C MET A 196 5.31 -6.54 -18.48
N GLN A 197 4.91 -5.42 -17.88
CA GLN A 197 5.33 -4.09 -18.32
C GLN A 197 6.82 -3.81 -18.07
N SER A 198 7.41 -4.49 -17.09
CA SER A 198 8.83 -4.38 -16.76
C SER A 198 9.73 -5.23 -17.66
N SER A 199 9.15 -6.16 -18.43
CA SER A 199 9.89 -7.15 -19.20
C SER A 199 9.54 -7.05 -20.67
N GLU A 200 10.50 -6.67 -21.51
CA GLU A 200 10.32 -6.57 -22.96
C GLU A 200 10.05 -7.93 -23.63
N THR A 201 10.31 -9.04 -22.92
CA THR A 201 10.27 -10.40 -23.46
C THR A 201 9.02 -11.19 -23.08
N ILE A 202 8.14 -10.66 -22.22
CA ILE A 202 6.93 -11.35 -21.78
C ILE A 202 5.72 -10.72 -22.46
N PRO A 203 5.29 -11.22 -23.63
CA PRO A 203 4.13 -10.67 -24.32
C PRO A 203 2.82 -11.01 -23.61
N GLN A 204 2.77 -12.16 -22.92
CA GLN A 204 1.55 -12.73 -22.33
C GLN A 204 1.90 -13.50 -21.06
N ILE A 205 0.98 -13.52 -20.09
CA ILE A 205 1.14 -14.26 -18.84
C ILE A 205 0.17 -15.43 -18.81
N ILE A 206 0.67 -16.63 -18.54
CA ILE A 206 -0.16 -17.81 -18.34
C ILE A 206 -0.14 -18.18 -16.86
N VAL A 207 -1.32 -18.28 -16.25
CA VAL A 207 -1.47 -18.60 -14.83
C VAL A 207 -2.38 -19.80 -14.67
N PRO A 208 -2.00 -20.81 -13.86
CA PRO A 208 -2.90 -21.92 -13.54
C PRO A 208 -4.22 -21.43 -12.92
N LEU A 209 -5.36 -22.02 -13.32
CA LEU A 209 -6.68 -21.65 -12.81
C LEU A 209 -6.73 -21.66 -11.28
N ASN A 210 -6.20 -22.72 -10.66
CA ASN A 210 -6.20 -22.90 -9.21
C ASN A 210 -5.49 -21.75 -8.49
N ARG A 211 -4.41 -21.21 -9.07
CA ARG A 211 -3.68 -20.09 -8.47
C ARG A 211 -4.52 -18.82 -8.43
N LEU A 212 -5.31 -18.53 -9.47
CA LEU A 212 -6.22 -17.39 -9.46
C LEU A 212 -7.40 -17.60 -8.51
N CYS A 213 -7.93 -18.82 -8.45
CA CYS A 213 -8.98 -19.21 -7.50
C CYS A 213 -8.53 -19.03 -6.04
N ASP A 214 -7.28 -19.41 -5.72
CA ASP A 214 -6.69 -19.23 -4.40
C ASP A 214 -6.69 -17.77 -3.93
N PHE A 215 -6.29 -16.83 -4.79
CA PHE A 215 -6.31 -15.40 -4.45
C PHE A 215 -7.73 -14.82 -4.38
N ALA A 216 -8.68 -15.46 -5.07
CA ALA A 216 -10.07 -15.07 -5.10
C ALA A 216 -10.94 -15.76 -4.04
N ASP A 217 -10.34 -16.57 -3.15
CA ASP A 217 -11.02 -17.41 -2.16
C ASP A 217 -12.10 -18.32 -2.76
N ILE A 218 -11.88 -18.84 -3.97
CA ILE A 218 -12.79 -19.78 -4.64
C ILE A 218 -12.38 -21.20 -4.29
N SER A 219 -13.19 -21.87 -3.46
CA SER A 219 -12.93 -23.25 -2.97
C SER A 219 -13.85 -24.32 -3.57
N ASP A 220 -14.60 -24.03 -4.63
CA ASP A 220 -15.52 -24.99 -5.28
C ASP A 220 -14.82 -26.30 -5.68
N ILE A 221 -15.52 -27.44 -5.61
CA ILE A 221 -14.93 -28.75 -5.98
C ILE A 221 -14.88 -28.93 -7.50
N LYS A 222 -15.93 -28.47 -8.22
CA LYS A 222 -16.06 -28.68 -9.67
C LYS A 222 -15.27 -27.62 -10.45
N PRO A 223 -14.40 -28.01 -11.42
CA PRO A 223 -13.65 -27.05 -12.24
C PRO A 223 -14.54 -26.07 -13.03
N SER A 224 -15.72 -26.53 -13.49
CA SER A 224 -16.70 -25.68 -14.18
C SER A 224 -17.23 -24.54 -13.30
N HIS A 225 -17.52 -24.83 -12.02
CA HIS A 225 -17.99 -23.83 -11.07
C HIS A 225 -16.87 -22.85 -10.71
N ARG A 226 -15.64 -23.34 -10.50
CA ARG A 226 -14.44 -22.49 -10.31
C ARG A 226 -14.28 -21.51 -11.46
N LYS A 227 -14.37 -22.00 -12.70
CA LYS A 227 -14.28 -21.17 -13.92
C LYS A 227 -15.38 -20.10 -13.95
N GLN A 228 -16.63 -20.46 -13.70
CA GLN A 228 -17.75 -19.50 -13.69
C GLN A 228 -17.60 -18.42 -12.61
N ASN A 229 -17.20 -18.80 -11.39
CA ASN A 229 -17.00 -17.86 -10.30
C ASN A 229 -15.79 -16.94 -10.57
N LEU A 230 -14.70 -17.49 -11.12
CA LEU A 230 -13.55 -16.69 -11.50
C LEU A 230 -13.89 -15.70 -12.63
N ILE A 231 -14.66 -16.11 -13.65
CA ILE A 231 -15.14 -15.21 -14.71
C ILE A 231 -15.88 -14.02 -14.09
N ARG A 232 -16.86 -14.27 -13.20
CA ARG A 232 -17.62 -13.20 -12.53
C ARG A 232 -16.71 -12.19 -11.83
N ILE A 233 -15.69 -12.68 -11.12
CA ILE A 233 -14.75 -11.84 -10.39
C ILE A 233 -13.84 -11.06 -11.36
N LEU A 234 -13.25 -11.72 -12.36
CA LEU A 234 -12.38 -11.07 -13.35
C LEU A 234 -13.14 -9.99 -14.13
N THR A 235 -14.36 -10.30 -14.60
CA THR A 235 -15.25 -9.35 -15.27
C THR A 235 -15.61 -8.18 -14.37
N TYR A 236 -15.83 -8.41 -13.07
CA TYR A 236 -16.04 -7.31 -12.10
C TYR A 236 -14.80 -6.42 -11.98
N ILE A 237 -13.61 -7.01 -11.86
CA ILE A 237 -12.34 -6.26 -11.78
C ILE A 237 -12.11 -5.46 -13.07
N GLN A 238 -12.44 -6.02 -14.23
CA GLN A 238 -12.30 -5.36 -15.53
C GLN A 238 -13.26 -4.17 -15.67
N HIS A 239 -14.56 -4.34 -15.42
CA HIS A 239 -15.56 -3.29 -15.66
C HIS A 239 -15.75 -2.33 -14.50
N VAL A 240 -15.82 -2.83 -13.26
CA VAL A 240 -16.02 -1.99 -12.06
C VAL A 240 -14.69 -1.52 -11.51
N GLY A 241 -13.71 -2.42 -11.42
CA GLY A 241 -12.36 -2.08 -11.00
C GLY A 241 -11.61 -1.25 -12.05
N LYS A 242 -12.04 -1.23 -13.31
CA LYS A 242 -11.38 -0.51 -14.41
C LYS A 242 -9.92 -0.92 -14.63
N LEU A 243 -9.56 -2.15 -14.26
CA LEU A 243 -8.26 -2.70 -14.62
C LEU A 243 -8.31 -3.14 -16.09
N LEU A 244 -7.38 -2.67 -16.91
CA LEU A 244 -7.38 -2.92 -18.34
C LEU A 244 -6.61 -4.19 -18.67
N PHE A 245 -7.32 -5.30 -18.82
CA PHE A 245 -6.75 -6.58 -19.25
C PHE A 245 -7.79 -7.42 -19.98
N SER A 246 -7.32 -8.38 -20.78
CA SER A 246 -8.12 -9.45 -21.36
C SER A 246 -7.68 -10.80 -20.80
N PHE A 247 -8.62 -11.75 -20.75
CA PHE A 247 -8.35 -13.09 -20.27
C PHE A 247 -9.00 -14.16 -21.15
N GLU A 248 -8.29 -15.27 -21.34
CA GLU A 248 -8.75 -16.43 -22.10
C GLU A 248 -8.43 -17.71 -21.33
N PHE A 249 -9.37 -18.66 -21.28
CA PHE A 249 -9.12 -19.96 -20.68
C PHE A 249 -8.53 -20.91 -21.71
N ILE A 250 -7.37 -21.46 -21.41
CA ILE A 250 -6.68 -22.45 -22.25
C ILE A 250 -6.60 -23.79 -21.50
N SER A 251 -6.74 -24.89 -22.23
CA SER A 251 -6.46 -26.23 -21.72
C SER A 251 -4.95 -26.48 -21.78
N GLY A 252 -4.37 -27.02 -20.70
CA GLY A 252 -3.01 -27.56 -20.74
C GLY A 252 -2.91 -28.81 -21.61
N ASN A 253 -1.69 -29.33 -21.78
CA ASN A 253 -1.43 -30.58 -22.52
C ASN A 253 -2.13 -31.81 -21.90
N THR A 254 -2.58 -31.71 -20.64
CA THR A 254 -3.44 -32.68 -19.98
C THR A 254 -4.86 -32.13 -19.85
N ASN A 255 -5.87 -32.95 -20.18
CA ASN A 255 -7.31 -32.58 -20.21
C ASN A 255 -7.90 -32.09 -18.87
N VAL A 256 -7.11 -31.99 -17.80
CA VAL A 256 -7.57 -31.74 -16.43
C VAL A 256 -7.12 -30.37 -15.90
N GLU A 257 -6.04 -29.78 -16.43
CA GLU A 257 -5.50 -28.52 -15.92
C GLU A 257 -5.83 -27.34 -16.85
N TYR A 258 -6.77 -26.50 -16.40
CA TYR A 258 -7.06 -25.23 -17.05
C TYR A 258 -6.06 -24.17 -16.61
N SER A 259 -5.60 -23.37 -17.56
CA SER A 259 -4.84 -22.15 -17.30
C SER A 259 -5.60 -20.95 -17.87
N VAL A 260 -5.27 -19.78 -17.34
CA VAL A 260 -5.80 -18.49 -17.80
C VAL A 260 -4.66 -17.71 -18.41
N LYS A 261 -4.81 -17.42 -19.69
CA LYS A 261 -3.97 -16.50 -20.42
C LYS A 261 -4.43 -15.08 -20.13
N LEU A 262 -3.52 -14.22 -19.71
CA LEU A 262 -3.76 -12.83 -19.35
C LEU A 262 -2.91 -11.92 -20.23
N ASP A 263 -3.53 -10.86 -20.72
CA ASP A 263 -2.87 -9.78 -21.46
C ASP A 263 -3.30 -8.44 -20.86
N PHE A 264 -2.33 -7.62 -20.47
CA PHE A 264 -2.56 -6.37 -19.73
C PHE A 264 -2.22 -5.16 -20.60
N GLN A 265 -3.14 -4.19 -20.63
CA GLN A 265 -2.81 -2.91 -21.25
C GLN A 265 -1.97 -2.06 -20.28
N PRO A 266 -0.90 -1.41 -20.76
CA PRO A 266 -0.06 -0.58 -19.92
C PRO A 266 -0.84 0.59 -19.30
N LEU A 267 -0.85 0.66 -17.97
CA LEU A 267 -1.46 1.78 -17.22
C LEU A 267 -0.63 3.06 -17.31
N ALA A 268 0.68 2.92 -17.50
CA ALA A 268 1.63 4.00 -17.74
C ALA A 268 2.77 3.48 -18.63
N SER A 269 3.45 4.38 -19.33
CA SER A 269 4.67 4.02 -20.06
C SER A 269 5.79 3.65 -19.08
N GLN A 270 6.67 2.72 -19.49
CA GLN A 270 7.84 2.33 -18.71
C GLN A 270 8.72 3.54 -18.34
N ARG A 271 8.83 4.50 -19.27
CA ARG A 271 9.50 5.78 -19.04
C ARG A 271 8.86 6.57 -17.89
N LYS A 272 7.53 6.70 -17.85
CA LYS A 272 6.82 7.40 -16.77
C LYS A 272 7.07 6.72 -15.41
N ILE A 273 7.00 5.39 -15.36
CA ILE A 273 7.29 4.61 -14.14
C ILE A 273 8.73 4.85 -13.66
N LEU A 274 9.70 4.83 -14.58
CA LEU A 274 11.12 5.07 -14.26
C LEU A 274 11.38 6.51 -13.78
N MET A 275 10.75 7.50 -14.41
CA MET A 275 10.84 8.90 -14.02
C MET A 275 10.27 9.11 -12.61
N GLU A 276 9.07 8.57 -12.33
CA GLU A 276 8.50 8.59 -10.98
C GLU A 276 9.37 7.85 -9.97
N HIS A 277 9.94 6.69 -10.32
CA HIS A 277 10.89 5.99 -9.44
C HIS A 277 12.05 6.88 -9.05
N THR A 278 12.71 7.45 -10.07
CA THR A 278 13.87 8.33 -9.90
C THR A 278 13.53 9.54 -9.05
N PHE A 279 12.35 10.14 -9.24
CA PHE A 279 11.87 11.26 -8.44
C PHE A 279 11.78 10.91 -6.95
N TYR A 280 11.00 9.89 -6.57
CA TYR A 280 10.82 9.52 -5.17
C TYR A 280 12.13 9.02 -4.53
N PHE A 281 12.94 8.27 -5.29
CA PHE A 281 14.23 7.78 -4.80
C PHE A 281 15.16 8.95 -4.45
N ARG A 282 15.33 9.92 -5.38
CA ARG A 282 16.17 11.10 -5.16
C ARG A 282 15.63 11.98 -4.04
N LEU A 283 14.31 12.20 -4.00
CA LEU A 283 13.67 13.01 -2.96
C LEU A 283 13.94 12.44 -1.57
N ILE A 284 13.63 11.15 -1.34
CA ILE A 284 13.82 10.55 -0.01
C ILE A 284 15.29 10.43 0.35
N ALA A 285 16.16 10.02 -0.60
CA ALA A 285 17.59 9.94 -0.33
C ALA A 285 18.16 11.31 0.07
N GLY A 286 17.84 12.36 -0.71
CA GLY A 286 18.28 13.72 -0.42
C GLY A 286 17.76 14.25 0.93
N LEU A 287 16.48 13.96 1.25
CA LEU A 287 15.89 14.33 2.54
C LEU A 287 16.57 13.61 3.72
N LYS A 288 16.85 12.31 3.59
CA LYS A 288 17.57 11.52 4.59
C LYS A 288 18.99 12.04 4.80
N ASP A 289 19.71 12.33 3.72
CA ASP A 289 21.09 12.81 3.80
C ASP A 289 21.15 14.22 4.40
N ALA A 290 20.26 15.13 4.01
CA ALA A 290 20.18 16.46 4.57
C ALA A 290 19.82 16.43 6.07
N PHE A 291 18.87 15.56 6.46
CA PHE A 291 18.53 15.35 7.86
C PHE A 291 19.75 14.86 8.67
N LYS A 292 20.44 13.82 8.17
CA LYS A 292 21.64 13.27 8.81
C LYS A 292 22.75 14.31 8.95
N GLN A 293 22.97 15.14 7.93
CA GLN A 293 24.00 16.19 7.97
C GLN A 293 23.65 17.28 9.00
N LYS A 294 22.40 17.76 9.00
CA LYS A 294 21.97 18.86 9.86
C LYS A 294 21.92 18.46 11.33
N TYR A 295 21.38 17.29 11.64
CA TYR A 295 21.17 16.82 13.02
C TYR A 295 22.27 15.86 13.50
N LYS A 296 23.42 15.80 12.81
CA LYS A 296 24.60 15.03 13.24
C LYS A 296 25.15 15.50 14.59
N THR A 297 25.17 16.82 14.79
CA THR A 297 25.81 17.49 15.93
C THR A 297 24.81 18.01 16.96
N GLN A 298 23.55 18.22 16.58
CA GLN A 298 22.45 18.60 17.46
C GLN A 298 21.32 17.59 17.27
N PRO A 299 21.31 16.46 18.00
CA PRO A 299 20.23 15.50 17.88
C PRO A 299 18.91 16.15 18.30
N ILE A 300 17.86 15.98 17.49
CA ILE A 300 16.49 16.23 17.91
C ILE A 300 16.24 15.33 19.14
N GLN A 301 15.69 15.89 20.22
CA GLN A 301 15.42 15.18 21.48
C GLN A 301 14.82 13.78 21.25
N GLN A 302 15.13 12.86 22.18
CA GLN A 302 14.80 11.43 22.21
C GLN A 302 13.38 11.09 21.72
N ASP A 303 13.23 10.98 20.41
CA ASP A 303 12.01 10.54 19.75
C ASP A 303 12.32 9.23 19.02
N ALA A 304 11.41 8.26 19.07
CA ALA A 304 11.63 6.91 18.55
C ALA A 304 11.95 6.85 17.04
N ASP A 305 11.62 7.89 16.27
CA ASP A 305 12.02 8.06 14.87
C ASP A 305 12.08 9.55 14.48
N PRO A 306 13.25 10.20 14.64
CA PRO A 306 13.36 11.64 14.48
C PRO A 306 13.30 12.08 13.01
N PHE A 307 13.62 11.18 12.06
CA PHE A 307 13.54 11.49 10.63
C PHE A 307 12.09 11.59 10.16
N GLN A 308 11.24 10.60 10.46
CA GLN A 308 9.83 10.64 10.03
C GLN A 308 9.07 11.82 10.63
N LYS A 309 9.35 12.15 11.89
CA LYS A 309 8.78 13.34 12.55
C LYS A 309 9.24 14.63 11.87
N TRP A 310 10.55 14.78 11.64
CA TRP A 310 11.08 15.91 10.89
C TRP A 310 10.45 16.00 9.51
N LEU A 311 10.29 14.88 8.80
CA LEU A 311 9.71 14.82 7.47
C LEU A 311 8.25 15.30 7.46
N ALA A 312 7.42 14.78 8.38
CA ALA A 312 6.00 15.08 8.48
C ALA A 312 5.67 16.48 9.05
N ASP A 313 6.63 17.13 9.72
CA ASP A 313 6.47 18.52 10.13
C ASP A 313 6.69 19.47 8.94
N ARG A 314 5.61 19.93 8.31
CA ARG A 314 5.65 20.78 7.11
C ARG A 314 6.32 22.14 7.32
N TYR A 315 6.37 22.63 8.56
CA TYR A 315 6.92 23.94 8.91
C TYR A 315 8.39 23.87 9.32
N MET A 316 8.82 22.70 9.80
CA MET A 316 10.23 22.48 10.14
C MET A 316 11.08 22.39 8.88
N ASP A 317 12.13 23.23 8.80
CA ASP A 317 13.13 23.23 7.73
C ASP A 317 12.55 23.31 6.31
N THR A 318 11.43 24.01 6.14
CA THR A 318 10.71 24.09 4.85
C THR A 318 11.62 24.53 3.70
N ALA A 319 12.50 25.52 3.91
CA ALA A 319 13.44 25.97 2.88
C ALA A 319 14.43 24.86 2.44
N LEU A 320 14.96 24.10 3.40
CA LEU A 320 15.87 22.97 3.09
C LEU A 320 15.14 21.88 2.32
N LYS A 321 13.93 21.50 2.76
CA LYS A 321 13.09 20.52 2.07
C LYS A 321 12.69 21.00 0.68
N ALA A 322 12.36 22.28 0.51
CA ALA A 322 11.96 22.89 -0.75
C ALA A 322 13.10 22.83 -1.78
N ARG A 323 14.34 23.12 -1.37
CA ARG A 323 15.52 22.99 -2.22
C ARG A 323 15.72 21.56 -2.73
N ILE A 324 15.61 20.57 -1.84
CA ILE A 324 15.75 19.15 -2.19
C ILE A 324 14.62 18.70 -3.12
N LEU A 325 13.39 19.14 -2.84
CA LEU A 325 12.23 18.86 -3.67
C LEU A 325 12.40 19.42 -5.09
N SER A 326 12.78 20.69 -5.22
CA SER A 326 13.08 21.33 -6.51
C SER A 326 14.15 20.57 -7.30
N GLN A 327 15.25 20.18 -6.65
CA GLN A 327 16.28 19.35 -7.27
C GLN A 327 15.75 17.99 -7.74
N ALA A 328 14.91 17.34 -6.95
CA ALA A 328 14.30 16.07 -7.35
C ALA A 328 13.41 16.20 -8.59
N TYR A 329 12.59 17.26 -8.68
CA TYR A 329 11.80 17.55 -9.88
C TYR A 329 12.69 17.79 -11.11
N TYR A 330 13.74 18.59 -10.97
CA TYR A 330 14.64 18.88 -12.08
C TYR A 330 15.36 17.61 -12.58
N MET A 331 15.94 16.84 -11.66
CA MET A 331 16.76 15.69 -12.03
C MET A 331 15.95 14.51 -12.60
N ALA A 332 14.71 14.32 -12.13
CA ALA A 332 13.90 13.18 -12.55
C ALA A 332 12.94 13.51 -13.71
N LEU A 333 12.48 14.76 -13.79
CA LEU A 333 11.39 15.18 -14.68
C LEU A 333 11.76 16.36 -15.58
N SER A 334 12.98 16.91 -15.43
CA SER A 334 13.41 18.13 -16.12
C SER A 334 12.49 19.33 -15.87
N LEU A 335 11.80 19.34 -14.72
CA LEU A 335 10.92 20.42 -14.30
C LEU A 335 11.65 21.40 -13.38
N ASN A 336 11.75 22.66 -13.83
CA ASN A 336 12.27 23.75 -13.02
C ASN A 336 11.14 24.38 -12.19
N ILE A 337 11.02 23.94 -10.93
CA ILE A 337 10.19 24.63 -9.94
C ILE A 337 11.08 25.49 -9.04
N ASN A 338 10.65 26.72 -8.75
CA ASN A 338 11.39 27.58 -7.83
C ASN A 338 11.14 27.16 -6.37
N GLU A 339 11.97 27.65 -5.44
CA GLU A 339 11.89 27.26 -4.02
C GLU A 339 10.57 27.69 -3.37
N SER A 340 9.96 28.79 -3.80
CA SER A 340 8.67 29.26 -3.29
C SER A 340 7.53 28.30 -3.68
N GLN A 341 7.52 27.85 -4.94
CA GLN A 341 6.59 26.81 -5.42
C GLN A 341 6.79 25.49 -4.67
N ALA A 342 8.04 25.06 -4.50
CA ALA A 342 8.38 23.85 -3.76
C ALA A 342 7.95 23.94 -2.28
N ALA A 343 8.13 25.08 -1.63
CA ALA A 343 7.63 25.32 -0.27
C ALA A 343 6.10 25.25 -0.20
N GLY A 344 5.40 25.84 -1.19
CA GLY A 344 3.94 25.72 -1.30
C GLY A 344 3.46 24.26 -1.44
N ILE A 345 4.17 23.44 -2.23
CA ILE A 345 3.89 22.00 -2.36
C ILE A 345 4.08 21.26 -1.03
N ILE A 346 5.13 21.58 -0.27
CA ILE A 346 5.37 20.97 1.05
C ILE A 346 4.25 21.31 2.03
N LEU A 347 3.83 22.58 2.07
CA LEU A 347 2.81 23.06 3.00
C LEU A 347 1.42 22.49 2.68
N THR A 348 1.10 22.36 1.40
CA THR A 348 -0.17 21.76 0.95
C THR A 348 -0.16 20.23 1.04
N GLY A 349 1.00 19.62 0.84
CA GLY A 349 1.17 18.17 0.76
C GLY A 349 0.89 17.59 -0.63
N ASP A 350 0.65 18.40 -1.67
CA ASP A 350 0.30 17.91 -3.00
C ASP A 350 1.52 17.76 -3.92
N ILE A 351 2.29 16.70 -3.70
CA ILE A 351 3.53 16.43 -4.44
C ILE A 351 3.24 15.96 -5.86
N LEU A 352 2.01 15.52 -6.15
CA LEU A 352 1.63 15.05 -7.47
C LEU A 352 1.19 16.18 -8.41
N GLN A 353 0.83 17.35 -7.89
CA GLN A 353 0.33 18.46 -8.70
C GLN A 353 1.24 18.79 -9.91
N PRO A 354 2.57 18.91 -9.78
CA PRO A 354 3.44 19.19 -10.93
C PRO A 354 3.68 17.96 -11.81
N LEU A 355 3.58 16.75 -11.25
CA LEU A 355 3.73 15.48 -11.98
C LEU A 355 2.60 15.25 -12.97
N LEU A 356 1.37 15.65 -12.61
CA LEU A 356 0.19 15.54 -13.47
C LEU A 356 0.20 16.56 -14.63
N ALA A 357 1.04 17.60 -14.55
CA ALA A 357 1.17 18.61 -15.59
C ALA A 357 2.16 18.21 -16.72
N VAL A 358 3.01 17.21 -16.49
CA VAL A 358 3.96 16.68 -17.48
C VAL A 358 3.23 15.69 -18.38
N ARG A 359 3.05 16.07 -19.66
CA ARG A 359 2.44 15.21 -20.70
C ARG A 359 3.45 14.29 -21.36
#